data_AF-A0A944ZIF4-F1
#
_entry.id   AF-A0A944ZIF4-F1
#
_cell.length_a   1.000
_cell.length_b   1.000
_cell.length_c   1.000
_cell.angle_alpha   90.00
_cell.angle_beta   90.00
_cell.angle_gamma   90.00
#
_symmetry.space_group_name_H-M   'P 1'
#
loop_
_entity.id
_entity.type
_entity.pdbx_description
1 polymer ?
#
loop_
_entity_poly.entity_id
_entity_poly.type
_entity_poly.pdbx_seq_one_letter_code
_entity_poly.pdbx_strand_id
1 'polypeptide(L)' 'QGGGHGGSHPHLVNEFISALLENRDPLPNAVTSANWTCVGICAHESAMQGGQVVKLPEFTLC' A
#
# COMPACT_ATOMS: atom_id res chain seq x y z
N GLN A 1 -18.52 19.87 -6.61
CA GLN A 1 -17.45 19.05 -7.23
C GLN A 1 -16.28 19.00 -6.25
N GLY A 2 -16.20 17.96 -5.43
CA GLY A 2 -15.25 17.83 -4.31
C GLY A 2 -14.05 16.94 -4.65
N GLY A 3 -13.47 17.15 -5.83
CA GLY A 3 -12.42 16.29 -6.42
C GLY A 3 -11.01 16.81 -6.19
N GLY A 4 -10.58 16.94 -4.93
CA GLY A 4 -9.15 17.06 -4.65
C GLY A 4 -8.37 15.84 -5.18
N HIS A 5 -7.05 15.92 -5.31
CA HIS A 5 -6.19 14.80 -5.76
C HIS A 5 -6.70 14.06 -7.03
N GLY A 6 -7.31 14.79 -7.98
CA GLY A 6 -7.81 14.21 -9.23
C GLY A 6 -9.05 13.31 -9.09
N GLY A 7 -9.73 13.32 -7.95
CA GLY A 7 -10.94 12.53 -7.73
C GLY A 7 -10.70 11.05 -7.41
N SER A 8 -9.51 10.67 -6.94
CA SER A 8 -9.18 9.28 -6.60
C SER A 8 -10.05 8.69 -5.48
N HIS A 9 -10.42 9.48 -4.48
CA HIS A 9 -11.17 9.02 -3.31
C HIS A 9 -12.48 8.27 -3.63
N PRO A 10 -13.41 8.80 -4.45
CA PRO A 10 -14.62 8.05 -4.81
C PRO A 10 -14.33 6.75 -5.57
N HIS A 11 -13.26 6.69 -6.37
CA HIS A 11 -12.85 5.45 -7.04
C HIS A 11 -12.33 4.40 -6.06
N LEU A 12 -11.53 4.79 -5.08
CA LEU A 12 -11.05 3.89 -4.02
C LEU A 12 -12.20 3.36 -3.15
N VAL A 13 -13.17 4.21 -2.81
CA VAL A 13 -14.37 3.80 -2.07
C VAL A 13 -15.22 2.82 -2.91
N ASN A 14 -15.42 3.12 -4.20
CA ASN A 14 -16.15 2.22 -5.09
C ASN A 14 -15.49 0.84 -5.18
N GLU A 15 -14.17 0.79 -5.38
CA GLU A 15 -13.42 -0.46 -5.45
C GLU A 15 -13.55 -1.30 -4.17
N PHE A 16 -13.43 -0.68 -2.99
CA PHE A 16 -13.61 -1.37 -1.72
C PHE A 16 -15.01 -1.98 -1.57
N ILE A 17 -16.07 -1.22 -1.90
CA ILE A 17 -17.45 -1.71 -1.80
C ILE A 17 -17.72 -2.82 -2.83
N SER A 18 -17.29 -2.64 -4.08
CA SER A 18 -17.44 -3.65 -5.13
C SER A 18 -16.75 -4.97 -4.75
N ALA A 19 -15.56 -4.92 -4.16
CA ALA A 19 -14.85 -6.10 -3.70
C ALA A 19 -15.63 -6.91 -2.64
N LEU A 20 -16.28 -6.20 -1.71
CA LEU A 20 -17.15 -6.84 -0.70
C LEU A 20 -18.37 -7.51 -1.33
N LEU A 21 -19.03 -6.85 -2.28
CA LEU A 21 -20.21 -7.40 -2.96
C LEU A 21 -19.86 -8.62 -3.82
N GLU A 22 -18.67 -8.63 -4.43
CA GLU A 22 -18.17 -9.70 -5.29
C GLU A 22 -17.42 -10.79 -4.53
N ASN A 23 -17.28 -10.66 -3.20
CA ASN A 23 -16.52 -11.57 -2.33
C ASN A 23 -15.09 -11.84 -2.86
N ARG A 24 -14.39 -10.76 -3.20
CA ARG A 24 -12.98 -10.77 -3.66
C ARG A 24 -12.15 -9.83 -2.79
N ASP A 25 -10.83 -9.96 -2.90
CA ASP A 25 -9.92 -8.99 -2.29
C ASP A 25 -10.04 -7.62 -2.99
N PRO A 26 -10.03 -6.50 -2.23
CA PRO A 26 -9.97 -5.16 -2.80
C PRO A 26 -8.57 -4.83 -3.30
N LEU A 27 -8.45 -3.88 -4.23
CA LEU A 27 -7.15 -3.34 -4.63
C LEU A 27 -6.89 -1.94 -4.02
N PRO A 28 -5.72 -1.70 -3.41
CA PRO A 28 -4.75 -2.69 -2.96
C PRO A 28 -5.29 -3.52 -1.77
N ASN A 29 -4.92 -4.79 -1.69
CA ASN A 29 -5.26 -5.64 -0.54
C ASN A 29 -4.26 -5.45 0.61
N ALA A 30 -4.45 -6.20 1.70
CA ALA A 30 -3.60 -6.08 2.89
C ALA A 30 -2.12 -6.34 2.60
N VAL A 31 -1.80 -7.39 1.81
CA VAL A 31 -0.42 -7.76 1.48
C VAL A 31 0.24 -6.69 0.62
N THR A 32 -0.42 -6.23 -0.45
CA THR A 32 0.08 -5.15 -1.30
C THR A 32 0.30 -3.86 -0.51
N SER A 33 -0.65 -3.50 0.36
CA SER A 33 -0.54 -2.30 1.20
C SER A 33 0.61 -2.39 2.20
N ALA A 34 0.82 -3.55 2.80
CA ALA A 34 1.95 -3.80 3.70
C ALA A 34 3.28 -3.73 2.97
N ASN A 35 3.37 -4.29 1.75
CA ASN A 35 4.57 -4.24 0.91
C ASN A 35 4.96 -2.80 0.57
N TRP A 36 4.01 -1.96 0.12
CA TRP A 36 4.30 -0.56 -0.15
C TRP A 36 4.72 0.22 1.09
N THR A 37 4.08 -0.06 2.23
CA THR A 37 4.37 0.63 3.50
C THR A 37 5.74 0.26 4.06
N CYS A 38 6.11 -1.02 4.03
CA CYS A 38 7.37 -1.47 4.63
C CYS A 38 8.59 -0.92 3.90
N VAL A 39 8.51 -0.64 2.60
CA VAL A 39 9.60 0.02 1.85
C VAL A 39 9.96 1.36 2.48
N GLY A 40 8.95 2.18 2.85
CA GLY A 40 9.18 3.45 3.52
C GLY A 40 9.84 3.30 4.90
N ILE A 41 9.41 2.29 5.66
CA ILE A 41 9.99 1.95 6.97
C ILE A 41 11.46 1.54 6.83
N CYS A 42 11.76 0.59 5.93
CA CYS A 42 13.12 0.12 5.68
C CYS A 42 14.02 1.23 5.12
N ALA A 43 13.49 2.12 4.27
CA ALA A 43 14.24 3.27 3.77
C ALA A 43 14.58 4.26 4.89
N HIS A 44 13.64 4.51 5.81
CA HIS A 44 13.90 5.33 6.98
C HIS A 44 14.97 4.70 7.88
N GLU A 45 14.87 3.40 8.17
CA GLU A 45 15.87 2.66 8.95
C GLU A 45 17.25 2.70 8.28
N SER A 46 17.31 2.49 6.96
CA SER A 46 18.53 2.59 6.17
C SER A 46 19.18 3.96 6.31
N ALA A 47 18.41 5.04 6.22
CA ALA A 47 18.91 6.41 6.38
C ALA A 47 19.50 6.64 7.79
N MET A 48 18.83 6.13 8.83
CA MET A 48 19.33 6.18 10.22
C MET A 48 20.63 5.40 10.41
N GLN A 49 20.90 4.39 9.58
CA GLN A 49 22.11 3.56 9.61
C GLN A 49 23.19 4.02 8.61
N GLY A 50 23.08 5.25 8.07
CA GLY A 50 24.05 5.80 7.12
C GLY A 50 23.95 5.22 5.71
N GLY A 51 22.76 4.75 5.32
CA GLY A 51 22.50 4.20 3.99
C GLY A 51 22.82 2.71 3.86
N GLN A 52 22.86 1.96 4.97
CA GLN A 52 23.06 0.51 4.92
C GLN A 52 21.87 -0.22 4.29
N VAL A 53 22.14 -1.38 3.70
CA VAL A 53 21.09 -2.21 3.09
C VAL A 53 20.23 -2.84 4.20
N VAL A 54 18.95 -2.47 4.23
CA VAL A 54 17.93 -3.10 5.07
C VAL A 54 17.09 -4.04 4.19
N LYS A 55 16.96 -5.31 4.59
CA LYS A 55 16.19 -6.30 3.83
C LYS A 55 14.70 -6.09 4.04
N LEU A 56 13.93 -6.15 2.96
CA LEU A 56 12.48 -6.17 3.05
C LEU A 56 11.99 -7.47 3.73
N PRO A 57 10.84 -7.43 4.43
CA PRO A 57 10.23 -8.62 5.01
C PRO A 57 9.92 -9.70 3.95
N GLU A 58 9.97 -10.98 4.32
CA GLU A 58 9.78 -12.09 3.36
C GLU A 58 8.43 -12.06 2.63
N PHE A 59 7.36 -11.59 3.30
CA PHE A 59 6.03 -11.48 2.69
C PHE A 59 5.96 -10.50 1.51
N THR A 60 6.99 -9.67 1.29
CA THR A 60 7.05 -8.75 0.15
C THR A 60 7.52 -9.39 -1.14
N LEU A 61 8.07 -10.60 -1.08
CA LEU A 61 8.70 -11.32 -2.19
C LEU A 61 7.78 -12.36 -2.83
N CYS A 62 6.53 -12.45 -2.37
CA CYS A 62 5.51 -13.39 -2.81
C CYS A 62 4.46 -12.71 -3.70
#